data_AF-A0A5D2JUV4-F1
#
_entry.id   AF-A0A5D2JUV4-F1
#
_cell.length_a   1.000
_cell.length_b   1.000
_cell.length_c   1.000
_cell.angle_alpha   90.00
_cell.angle_beta   90.00
_cell.angle_gamma   90.00
#
_symmetry.space_group_name_H-M   'P 1'
#
loop_
_entity.id
_entity.type
_entity.pdbx_description
1 polymer ?
#
loop_
_entity_poly.entity_id
_entity_poly.type
_entity_poly.pdbx_seq_one_letter_code
_entity_poly.pdbx_strand_id
1 'polypeptide(L)'
;KGSVFGFLANLHNPHREDEEGGIRFWFLVNSTFKSWSCTKCTFLNSPSQTAACKVCLSPPSPSRSSPSKWACKACTFLNLYNKSNCEICIQLHSPSFP
;
A
#
# COMPACT_ATOMS: atom_id res chain seq x y z
N LYS A 1 55.06 33.19 -20.18
CA LYS A 1 54.02 33.38 -21.22
C LYS A 1 53.17 32.11 -21.20
N GLY A 2 51.98 32.01 -20.61
CA GLY A 2 50.91 33.00 -20.37
C GLY A 2 49.68 32.50 -21.15
N SER A 3 48.80 31.67 -20.57
CA SER A 3 47.64 31.99 -19.71
C SER A 3 46.34 32.25 -20.49
N VAL A 4 45.43 31.27 -20.45
CA VAL A 4 43.95 31.30 -20.20
C VAL A 4 43.03 32.30 -20.96
N PHE A 5 41.74 31.90 -21.09
CA PHE A 5 40.58 32.56 -21.74
C PHE A 5 40.52 32.41 -23.27
N GLY A 6 39.41 32.15 -23.96
CA GLY A 6 37.99 31.85 -23.62
C GLY A 6 37.22 31.58 -24.95
N PHE A 7 35.90 31.34 -25.05
CA PHE A 7 34.79 31.14 -24.09
C PHE A 7 33.58 30.51 -24.86
N LEU A 8 32.65 29.87 -24.12
CA LEU A 8 31.20 29.68 -24.44
C LEU A 8 30.73 29.21 -25.84
N ALA A 9 30.17 27.98 -25.89
CA ALA A 9 28.84 27.74 -26.49
C ALA A 9 28.23 26.44 -25.94
N ASN A 10 27.22 26.53 -25.07
CA ASN A 10 26.40 25.39 -24.67
C ASN A 10 25.47 25.01 -25.84
N LEU A 11 25.52 23.78 -26.34
CA LEU A 11 24.37 23.21 -27.05
C LEU A 11 23.42 22.56 -26.05
N HIS A 12 22.22 23.14 -26.00
CA HIS A 12 21.15 22.90 -25.05
C HIS A 12 20.60 21.46 -25.10
N ASN A 13 20.66 20.73 -23.98
CA ASN A 13 19.83 19.53 -23.75
C ASN A 13 18.90 19.78 -22.55
N PRO A 14 17.58 19.97 -22.76
CA PRO A 14 16.64 20.21 -21.69
C PRO A 14 16.12 18.87 -21.12
N HIS A 15 16.96 18.16 -20.36
CA HIS A 15 16.50 17.11 -19.47
C HIS A 15 16.57 17.59 -18.02
N ARG A 16 15.51 18.29 -17.59
CA ARG A 16 15.23 18.50 -16.17
C ARG A 16 14.57 17.22 -15.65
N GLU A 17 15.28 16.46 -14.84
CA GLU A 17 14.67 15.57 -13.84
C GLU A 17 15.73 15.19 -12.81
N ASP A 18 15.29 15.14 -11.55
CA ASP A 18 16.11 15.50 -10.39
C ASP A 18 16.97 14.34 -9.85
N GLU A 19 18.00 14.67 -9.07
CA GLU A 19 18.91 13.69 -8.48
C GLU A 19 18.19 12.74 -7.50
N GLU A 20 18.56 11.45 -7.57
CA GLU A 20 19.14 10.69 -6.44
C GLU A 20 19.45 9.26 -6.92
N GLY A 21 20.73 8.89 -6.97
CA GLY A 21 21.21 7.58 -7.44
C GLY A 21 20.93 6.43 -6.45
N GLY A 22 19.66 6.12 -6.17
CA GLY A 22 19.23 5.14 -5.18
C GLY A 22 19.06 3.72 -5.71
N ILE A 23 20.09 2.88 -5.62
CA ILE A 23 20.01 1.45 -5.94
C ILE A 23 19.15 0.65 -4.93
N ARG A 24 18.03 0.09 -5.42
CA ARG A 24 17.32 -1.12 -4.91
C ARG A 24 16.90 -1.16 -3.43
N PHE A 25 15.76 -0.56 -3.04
CA PHE A 25 15.01 -0.98 -1.83
C PHE A 25 13.49 -0.65 -1.86
N TRP A 26 12.69 -1.34 -2.69
CA TRP A 26 11.21 -1.20 -2.65
C TRP A 26 10.41 -2.53 -2.64
N PHE A 27 11.05 -3.69 -2.46
CA PHE A 27 10.35 -4.95 -2.18
C PHE A 27 9.62 -4.98 -0.82
N LEU A 28 9.67 -3.91 -0.03
CA LEU A 28 9.13 -3.82 1.33
C LEU A 28 7.99 -2.79 1.51
N VAL A 29 7.52 -2.13 0.45
CA VAL A 29 6.30 -1.29 0.52
C VAL A 29 5.23 -1.81 -0.43
N ASN A 30 4.69 -2.98 -0.08
CA ASN A 30 3.37 -3.41 -0.57
C ASN A 30 2.25 -2.63 0.15
N SER A 31 2.36 -1.30 0.21
CA SER A 31 1.21 -0.46 0.50
C SER A 31 0.34 -0.49 -0.74
N THR A 32 -0.78 -1.21 -0.65
CA THR A 32 -1.87 -1.08 -1.61
C THR A 32 -2.45 0.32 -1.48
N PHE A 33 -1.81 1.29 -2.13
CA PHE A 33 -2.24 2.67 -2.35
C PHE A 33 -3.51 2.65 -3.21
N LYS A 34 -4.61 2.20 -2.60
CA LYS A 34 -5.92 2.05 -3.23
C LYS A 34 -6.73 3.31 -3.01
N SER A 35 -7.35 3.79 -4.07
CA SER A 35 -8.39 4.82 -3.97
C SER A 35 -9.55 4.31 -3.10
N TRP A 36 -10.21 5.23 -2.39
CA TRP A 36 -11.29 4.90 -1.48
C TRP A 36 -12.53 5.77 -1.74
N SER A 37 -13.70 5.13 -1.85
CA SER A 37 -14.97 5.82 -1.96
C SER A 37 -15.41 6.33 -0.58
N CYS A 38 -15.78 7.60 -0.51
CA CYS A 38 -16.28 8.19 0.73
C CYS A 38 -17.66 7.63 1.08
N THR A 39 -17.82 7.07 2.28
CA THR A 39 -19.10 6.52 2.74
C THR A 39 -20.18 7.59 2.99
N LYS A 40 -19.83 8.88 3.01
CA LYS A 40 -20.78 10.00 3.16
C LYS A 40 -21.29 10.59 1.85
N CYS A 41 -20.45 10.67 0.80
CA CYS A 41 -20.78 11.34 -0.46
C CYS A 41 -20.41 10.55 -1.72
N THR A 42 -20.04 9.27 -1.57
CA THR A 42 -19.57 8.31 -2.60
C THR A 42 -18.34 8.71 -3.43
N PHE A 43 -17.86 9.95 -3.32
CA PHE A 43 -16.70 10.47 -4.05
C PHE A 43 -15.46 9.58 -3.89
N LEU A 44 -14.81 9.27 -5.01
CA LEU A 44 -13.61 8.44 -5.07
C LEU A 44 -12.35 9.29 -4.82
N ASN A 45 -11.74 9.12 -3.66
CA ASN A 45 -10.54 9.85 -3.28
C ASN A 45 -9.28 9.16 -3.84
N SER A 46 -8.27 9.96 -4.21
CA SER A 46 -6.97 9.46 -4.64
C SER A 46 -6.22 8.79 -3.47
N PRO A 47 -5.30 7.85 -3.73
CA PRO A 47 -4.62 7.11 -2.67
C PRO A 47 -3.69 7.98 -1.80
N SER A 48 -3.23 9.12 -2.33
CA SER A 48 -2.48 10.13 -1.56
C SER A 48 -3.35 10.90 -0.55
N GLN A 49 -4.68 10.79 -0.65
CA GLN A 49 -5.65 11.52 0.17
C GLN A 49 -6.09 10.66 1.37
N THR A 50 -5.24 10.55 2.39
CA THR A 50 -5.41 9.59 3.49
C THR A 50 -6.20 10.09 4.69
N ALA A 51 -6.28 11.41 4.90
CA ALA A 51 -6.84 12.00 6.14
C ALA A 51 -8.36 12.31 6.07
N ALA A 52 -8.86 12.76 4.93
CA ALA A 52 -10.25 13.20 4.75
C ALA A 52 -10.67 13.17 3.28
N CYS A 53 -11.98 13.12 3.02
CA CYS A 53 -12.52 13.19 1.67
C CYS A 53 -12.37 14.58 1.07
N LYS A 54 -11.90 14.67 -0.18
CA LYS A 54 -11.66 15.94 -0.88
C LYS A 54 -12.92 16.83 -1.03
N VAL A 55 -14.11 16.23 -1.11
CA VAL A 55 -15.36 16.95 -1.39
C VAL A 55 -16.13 17.34 -0.13
N CYS A 56 -16.27 16.43 0.84
CA CYS A 56 -17.11 16.64 2.02
C CYS A 56 -16.33 16.69 3.34
N LEU A 57 -14.99 16.63 3.28
CA LEU A 57 -14.07 16.64 4.43
C LEU A 57 -14.30 15.55 5.49
N SER A 58 -15.20 14.60 5.23
CA SER A 58 -15.47 13.48 6.12
C SER A 58 -14.27 12.53 6.16
N PRO A 59 -13.89 12.00 7.34
CA PRO A 59 -12.77 11.08 7.44
C PRO A 59 -13.01 9.78 6.65
N PRO A 60 -11.96 9.08 6.22
CA PRO A 60 -12.10 7.70 5.75
C PRO A 60 -12.74 6.87 6.87
N SER A 61 -13.63 5.96 6.49
CA SER A 61 -14.08 4.93 7.44
C SER A 61 -12.86 4.10 7.84
N PRO A 62 -12.74 3.67 9.11
CA PRO A 62 -11.61 2.85 9.53
C PRO A 62 -11.54 1.63 8.61
N SER A 63 -10.39 1.45 7.95
CA SER A 63 -10.15 0.33 7.05
C SER A 63 -10.41 -0.96 7.82
N ARG A 64 -11.59 -1.53 7.58
CA ARG A 64 -12.08 -2.71 8.29
C ARG A 64 -11.30 -3.88 7.73
N SER A 65 -10.08 -4.08 8.24
CA SER A 65 -9.17 -5.16 7.87
C SER A 65 -9.99 -6.43 7.76
N SER A 66 -10.08 -6.97 6.54
CA SER A 66 -10.88 -8.16 6.26
C SER A 66 -10.49 -9.20 7.30
N PRO A 67 -11.42 -9.68 8.14
CA PRO A 67 -11.05 -10.53 9.25
C PRO A 67 -10.33 -11.75 8.70
N SER A 68 -9.11 -12.00 9.20
CA SER A 68 -8.28 -13.11 8.78
C SER A 68 -9.05 -14.42 8.90
N LYS A 69 -8.71 -15.40 8.06
CA LYS A 69 -9.42 -16.68 7.98
C LYS A 69 -8.43 -17.83 7.94
N TRP A 70 -8.85 -19.00 8.44
CA TRP A 70 -8.07 -20.23 8.40
C TRP A 70 -8.91 -21.36 7.80
N ALA A 71 -8.31 -22.16 6.93
CA ALA A 71 -8.95 -23.36 6.39
C ALA A 71 -8.82 -24.51 7.39
N CYS A 72 -9.91 -25.21 7.69
CA CYS A 72 -9.88 -26.35 8.58
C CYS A 72 -9.11 -27.51 7.95
N LYS A 73 -8.10 -28.04 8.65
CA LYS A 73 -7.32 -29.20 8.18
C LYS A 73 -8.14 -30.48 8.00
N ALA A 74 -9.29 -30.61 8.67
CA ALA A 74 -10.14 -31.80 8.62
C ALA A 74 -11.27 -31.72 7.57
N CYS A 75 -11.84 -30.54 7.32
CA CYS A 75 -13.01 -30.39 6.43
C CYS A 75 -12.92 -29.23 5.43
N THR A 76 -11.74 -28.60 5.29
CA THR A 76 -11.39 -27.45 4.44
C THR A 76 -12.22 -26.17 4.61
N PHE A 77 -13.27 -26.17 5.44
CA PHE A 77 -14.10 -25.01 5.73
C PHE A 77 -13.29 -23.79 6.21
N LEU A 78 -13.65 -22.61 5.71
CA LEU A 78 -12.92 -21.37 5.90
C LEU A 78 -13.47 -20.57 7.10
N ASN A 79 -12.87 -20.78 8.27
CA ASN A 79 -13.26 -20.18 9.54
C ASN A 79 -12.66 -18.78 9.73
N LEU A 80 -13.28 -17.95 10.56
CA LEU A 80 -12.69 -16.68 11.02
C LEU A 80 -11.56 -16.96 12.03
N TYR A 81 -10.49 -16.14 12.03
CA TYR A 81 -9.34 -16.29 12.93
C TYR A 81 -9.66 -16.05 14.42
N ASN A 82 -10.82 -15.46 14.74
CA ASN A 82 -11.30 -15.34 16.11
C ASN A 82 -12.02 -16.60 16.63
N LYS A 83 -12.13 -17.67 15.81
CA LYS A 83 -12.64 -18.98 16.21
C LYS A 83 -11.47 -19.94 16.45
N SER A 84 -11.40 -20.50 17.66
CA SER A 84 -10.46 -21.57 18.04
C SER A 84 -10.82 -22.94 17.45
N ASN A 85 -12.07 -23.13 17.05
CA ASN A 85 -12.63 -24.40 16.58
C ASN A 85 -13.35 -24.20 15.25
N CYS A 86 -13.39 -25.24 14.42
CA CYS A 86 -14.10 -25.22 13.16
C CYS A 86 -15.62 -25.19 13.36
N GLU A 87 -16.33 -24.33 12.64
CA GLU A 87 -17.79 -24.20 12.75
C GLU A 87 -18.54 -25.46 12.28
N ILE A 88 -18.02 -26.15 11.26
CA ILE A 88 -18.62 -27.37 10.70
C ILE A 88 -18.30 -28.64 11.49
N CYS A 89 -17.01 -28.89 11.79
CA CYS A 89 -16.56 -30.17 12.35
C CYS A 89 -15.96 -30.07 13.76
N ILE A 90 -16.11 -28.93 14.45
CA ILE A 90 -15.65 -28.63 15.83
C ILE A 90 -14.15 -28.84 16.13
N GLN A 91 -13.37 -29.33 15.16
CA GLN A 91 -11.93 -29.54 15.27
C GLN A 91 -11.18 -28.24 15.59
N LEU A 92 -10.25 -28.31 16.54
CA LEU A 92 -9.40 -27.18 16.92
C LEU A 92 -8.56 -26.67 15.73
N HIS A 93 -8.40 -25.36 15.66
CA HIS A 93 -7.35 -24.74 14.87
C HIS A 93 -6.01 -25.15 15.47
N SER A 94 -5.29 -26.03 14.77
CA SER A 94 -3.91 -26.40 15.09
C SER A 94 -2.95 -25.57 14.23
N PRO A 95 -2.57 -24.34 14.64
CA PRO A 95 -1.40 -23.71 14.05
C PRO A 95 -0.23 -24.65 14.28
N SER A 96 0.46 -25.02 13.19
CA SER A 96 1.70 -25.77 13.30
C SER A 96 2.71 -24.88 14.01
N PHE A 97 3.07 -25.25 15.24
CA PHE A 97 4.27 -24.72 15.88
C PHE A 97 5.48 -25.05 14.98
N PRO A 98 6.41 -24.10 14.79
CA PRO A 98 7.66 -24.34 14.06
C PRO A 98 8.59 -25.28 14.82
#